data_AF-A0A496UFA2-F1
#
_entry.id   AF-A0A496UFA2-F1
#
_cell.length_a   1.000
_cell.length_b   1.000
_cell.length_c   1.000
_cell.angle_alpha   90.00
_cell.angle_beta   90.00
_cell.angle_gamma   90.00
#
_symmetry.space_group_name_H-M   'P 1'
#
loop_
_entity.id
_entity.type
_entity.pdbx_description
1 polymer ?
#
loop_
_entity_poly.entity_id
_entity_poly.type
_entity_poly.pdbx_seq_one_letter_code
_entity_poly.pdbx_strand_id
1 'polypeptide(L)'
;MGNSFEMQKRYFTSQLKQFGTKPALNRARINDCEYYLDMLEEAGSPGEFKTRIQQTGNMVSTAKAESFDRYDNRAFIYEELEQEKKAEEDRLRLEIIKSAETHTDLSQKLEDFEQKTKLSFNENKAINALGSIMNAIFHLQTDAKGSGDEERSLVKFHAYWKLMREADPHVSWEKIISYKPYRDRIIFTDEQLTVLEKVFREVCDGRHS
;
A
#
# COMPACT_ATOMS: atom_id res chain seq x y z
N MET A 1 20.33 -15.10 37.74
CA MET A 1 20.53 -14.83 36.30
C MET A 1 20.09 -15.98 35.36
N GLY A 2 19.83 -17.21 35.83
CA GLY A 2 19.31 -18.30 34.98
C GLY A 2 17.87 -18.13 34.44
N ASN A 3 17.10 -17.17 34.96
CA ASN A 3 15.70 -16.96 34.59
C ASN A 3 15.50 -16.27 33.24
N SER A 4 16.51 -15.57 32.72
CA SER A 4 16.41 -14.81 31.46
C SER A 4 16.49 -15.72 30.23
N PHE A 5 17.35 -16.74 30.27
CA PHE A 5 17.62 -17.64 29.16
C PHE A 5 16.45 -18.60 28.88
N GLU A 6 15.94 -19.24 29.94
CA GLU A 6 14.71 -20.06 29.86
C GLU A 6 13.48 -19.24 29.48
N MET A 7 13.41 -17.98 29.93
CA MET A 7 12.33 -17.07 29.52
C MET A 7 12.38 -16.76 28.03
N GLN A 8 13.56 -16.54 27.44
CA GLN A 8 13.70 -16.32 26.01
C GLN A 8 13.30 -17.57 25.20
N LYS A 9 13.74 -18.76 25.63
CA LYS A 9 13.33 -20.02 24.99
C LYS A 9 11.80 -20.19 25.01
N ARG A 10 11.16 -19.94 26.16
CA ARG A 10 9.70 -19.96 26.30
C ARG A 10 9.01 -18.92 25.42
N TYR A 11 9.57 -17.72 25.34
CA TYR A 11 9.05 -16.63 24.51
C TYR A 11 9.03 -17.03 23.03
N PHE A 12 10.16 -17.43 22.45
CA PHE A 12 10.22 -17.82 21.03
C PHE A 12 9.40 -19.08 20.74
N THR A 13 9.36 -20.04 21.65
CA THR A 13 8.49 -21.23 21.53
C THR A 13 7.01 -20.83 21.50
N SER A 14 6.59 -19.89 22.35
CA SER A 14 5.22 -19.40 22.38
C SER A 14 4.86 -18.62 21.12
N GLN A 15 5.77 -17.77 20.64
CA GLN A 15 5.61 -17.02 19.39
C GLN A 15 5.49 -17.97 18.19
N LEU A 16 6.36 -18.99 18.10
CA LEU A 16 6.33 -19.99 17.04
C LEU A 16 5.00 -20.74 17.00
N LYS A 17 4.47 -21.15 18.17
CA LYS A 17 3.12 -21.75 18.26
C LYS A 17 2.02 -20.80 17.77
N GLN A 18 2.10 -19.52 18.12
CA GLN A 18 1.14 -18.52 17.68
C GLN A 18 1.20 -18.33 16.16
N PHE A 19 2.39 -18.11 15.60
CA PHE A 19 2.58 -17.90 14.17
C PHE A 19 2.24 -19.14 13.34
N GLY A 20 2.49 -20.33 13.88
CA GLY A 20 2.12 -21.61 13.26
C GLY A 20 0.62 -21.81 13.04
N THR A 21 -0.26 -21.00 13.64
CA THR A 21 -1.70 -21.02 13.33
C THR A 21 -2.02 -20.47 11.94
N LYS A 22 -1.15 -19.60 11.40
CA LYS A 22 -1.27 -18.99 10.06
C LYS A 22 0.10 -18.90 9.40
N PRO A 23 0.71 -20.04 9.00
CA PRO A 23 2.10 -20.08 8.55
C PRO A 23 2.32 -19.32 7.23
N ALA A 24 1.32 -19.28 6.36
CA ALA A 24 1.38 -18.52 5.11
C ALA A 24 1.56 -17.00 5.34
N LEU A 25 1.05 -16.46 6.45
CA LEU A 25 1.12 -15.03 6.76
C LEU A 25 2.34 -14.65 7.62
N ASN A 26 3.05 -15.63 8.18
CA ASN A 26 4.08 -15.40 9.19
C ASN A 26 5.39 -16.13 8.85
N ARG A 27 5.72 -16.32 7.57
CA ARG A 27 6.84 -17.15 7.14
C ARG A 27 8.17 -16.60 7.65
N ALA A 28 8.41 -15.29 7.50
CA ALA A 28 9.64 -14.68 7.95
C ALA A 28 9.73 -14.71 9.49
N ARG A 29 8.62 -14.49 10.20
CA ARG A 29 8.58 -14.54 11.67
C ARG A 29 8.78 -15.95 12.23
N ILE A 30 8.28 -16.97 11.55
CA ILE A 30 8.53 -18.38 11.89
C ILE A 30 10.02 -18.68 11.76
N ASN A 31 10.62 -18.37 10.60
CA ASN A 31 12.05 -18.57 10.36
C ASN A 31 12.92 -17.82 11.39
N ASP A 32 12.52 -16.60 11.77
CA ASP A 32 13.21 -15.84 12.81
C ASP A 32 13.15 -16.53 14.17
N CYS A 33 11.97 -17.01 14.59
CA CYS A 33 11.80 -17.73 15.85
C CYS A 33 12.61 -19.03 15.87
N GLU A 34 12.61 -19.78 14.76
CA GLU A 34 13.39 -21.02 14.61
C GLU A 34 14.89 -20.74 14.73
N TYR A 35 15.40 -19.74 14.01
CA TYR A 35 16.79 -19.32 14.09
C TYR A 35 17.23 -18.94 15.52
N TYR A 36 16.38 -18.22 16.27
CA TYR A 36 16.69 -17.87 17.66
C TYR A 36 16.65 -19.07 18.61
N LEU A 37 15.73 -20.01 18.39
CA LEU A 37 15.67 -21.23 19.19
C LEU A 37 16.92 -22.09 18.95
N ASP A 38 17.35 -22.23 17.70
CA ASP A 38 18.58 -22.94 17.34
C ASP A 38 19.80 -22.26 17.97
N MET A 39 19.90 -20.92 17.90
CA MET A 39 20.99 -20.19 18.53
C MET A 39 21.00 -20.34 20.06
N LEU A 40 19.83 -20.34 20.70
CA LEU A 40 19.71 -20.59 22.14
C LEU A 40 20.17 -22.01 22.49
N GLU A 41 19.81 -23.00 21.68
CA GLU A 41 20.23 -24.38 21.88
C GLU A 41 21.75 -24.54 21.72
N GLU A 42 22.33 -23.98 20.65
CA GLU A 42 23.76 -24.04 20.39
C GLU A 42 24.62 -23.26 21.39
N ALA A 43 24.10 -22.17 21.96
CA ALA A 43 24.85 -21.34 22.89
C ALA A 43 24.98 -21.96 24.29
N GLY A 44 24.06 -22.84 24.71
CA GLY A 44 24.10 -23.56 25.99
C GLY A 44 24.15 -22.71 27.28
N SER A 45 24.33 -21.40 27.19
CA SER A 45 24.51 -20.49 28.31
C SER A 45 24.11 -19.04 27.95
N PRO A 46 23.68 -18.23 28.93
CA PRO A 46 23.32 -16.83 28.69
C PRO A 46 24.49 -15.96 28.17
N GLY A 47 25.72 -16.28 28.59
CA GLY A 47 26.92 -15.51 28.22
C GLY A 47 27.29 -15.72 26.75
N GLU A 48 27.34 -16.96 26.30
CA GLU A 48 27.62 -17.28 24.89
C GLU A 48 26.50 -16.81 23.97
N PHE A 49 25.25 -16.93 24.40
CA PHE A 49 24.12 -16.40 23.63
C PHE A 49 24.22 -14.89 23.46
N LYS A 50 24.53 -14.14 24.53
CA LYS A 50 24.74 -12.70 24.45
C LYS A 50 25.87 -12.34 23.48
N THR A 51 27.00 -13.05 23.51
CA THR A 51 28.11 -12.82 22.58
C THR A 51 27.68 -13.06 21.14
N ARG A 52 26.96 -14.15 20.86
CA ARG A 52 26.45 -14.46 19.51
C ARG A 52 25.46 -13.40 19.01
N ILE A 53 24.55 -12.92 19.86
CA ILE A 53 23.63 -11.82 19.53
C ILE A 53 24.36 -10.53 19.23
N GLN A 54 25.39 -10.20 20.02
CA GLN A 54 26.20 -9.01 19.80
C GLN A 54 27.02 -9.09 18.49
N GLN A 55 27.48 -10.28 18.11
CA GLN A 55 28.21 -10.51 16.85
C GLN A 55 27.28 -10.48 15.63
N THR A 56 26.04 -10.92 15.79
CA THR A 56 25.05 -11.00 14.70
C THR A 56 24.21 -9.73 14.54
N GLY A 57 24.25 -8.80 15.51
CA GLY A 57 23.50 -7.54 15.46
C GLY A 57 21.97 -7.71 15.53
N ASN A 58 21.49 -8.84 16.04
CA ASN A 58 20.27 -9.46 15.52
C ASN A 58 18.91 -8.93 16.05
N MET A 59 18.87 -7.93 16.95
CA MET A 59 17.57 -7.33 17.36
C MET A 59 16.80 -6.68 16.19
N VAL A 60 17.46 -6.57 15.04
CA VAL A 60 16.92 -6.14 13.74
C VAL A 60 16.07 -7.23 13.09
N SER A 61 16.34 -8.51 13.35
CA SER A 61 15.75 -9.64 12.61
C SER A 61 14.26 -9.81 12.88
N THR A 62 13.80 -9.64 14.12
CA THR A 62 12.36 -9.74 14.44
C THR A 62 11.56 -8.58 13.84
N ALA A 63 12.08 -7.34 13.93
CA ALA A 63 11.43 -6.17 13.33
C ALA A 63 11.41 -6.26 11.80
N LYS A 64 12.49 -6.78 11.20
CA LYS A 64 12.55 -7.10 9.78
C LYS A 64 11.58 -8.19 9.40
N ALA A 65 11.50 -9.27 10.16
CA ALA A 65 10.62 -10.40 9.86
C ALA A 65 9.15 -9.98 9.89
N GLU A 66 8.74 -9.19 10.89
CA GLU A 66 7.38 -8.61 10.92
C GLU A 66 7.13 -7.67 9.74
N SER A 67 8.06 -6.75 9.46
CA SER A 67 7.92 -5.82 8.35
C SER A 67 7.88 -6.54 7.02
N PHE A 68 8.70 -7.57 6.85
CA PHE A 68 8.76 -8.41 5.66
C PHE A 68 7.43 -9.10 5.42
N ASP A 69 6.93 -9.87 6.39
CA ASP A 69 5.66 -10.57 6.25
C ASP A 69 4.52 -9.57 5.97
N ARG A 70 4.54 -8.38 6.59
CA ARG A 70 3.54 -7.33 6.31
C ARG A 70 3.56 -6.89 4.85
N TYR A 71 4.72 -6.48 4.32
CA TYR A 71 4.79 -5.92 2.97
C TYR A 71 4.74 -6.98 1.88
N ASP A 72 5.21 -8.20 2.14
CA ASP A 72 5.10 -9.34 1.22
C ASP A 72 3.64 -9.73 1.00
N ASN A 73 2.89 -9.88 2.09
CA ASN A 73 1.44 -10.13 2.01
C ASN A 73 0.70 -8.97 1.33
N ARG A 74 1.11 -7.72 1.57
CA ARG A 74 0.46 -6.54 0.99
C ARG A 74 0.75 -6.40 -0.51
N ALA A 75 1.99 -6.66 -0.93
CA ALA A 75 2.38 -6.73 -2.34
C ALA A 75 1.54 -7.77 -3.06
N PHE A 76 1.46 -9.00 -2.51
CA PHE A 76 0.63 -10.08 -3.07
C PHE A 76 -0.84 -9.66 -3.22
N ILE A 77 -1.45 -9.07 -2.18
CA ILE A 77 -2.85 -8.60 -2.27
C ILE A 77 -3.00 -7.54 -3.36
N TYR A 78 -2.09 -6.58 -3.47
CA TYR A 78 -2.17 -5.56 -4.51
C TYR A 78 -1.96 -6.12 -5.92
N GLU A 79 -1.15 -7.15 -6.09
CA GLU A 79 -1.01 -7.87 -7.36
C GLU A 79 -2.31 -8.57 -7.75
N GLU A 80 -2.95 -9.29 -6.83
CA GLU A 80 -4.25 -9.94 -7.05
C GLU A 80 -5.38 -8.94 -7.36
N LEU A 81 -5.25 -7.71 -6.85
CA LEU A 81 -6.17 -6.61 -7.14
C LEU A 81 -5.75 -5.79 -8.38
N GLU A 82 -4.70 -6.18 -9.10
CA GLU A 82 -4.14 -5.48 -10.27
C GLU A 82 -3.78 -4.00 -9.95
N GLN A 83 -3.36 -3.72 -8.71
CA GLN A 83 -2.87 -2.42 -8.25
C GLN A 83 -1.35 -2.36 -8.34
N GLU A 84 -0.82 -2.45 -9.56
CA GLU A 84 0.61 -2.61 -9.86
C GLU A 84 1.51 -1.59 -9.15
N LYS A 85 1.12 -0.30 -9.13
CA LYS A 85 1.93 0.75 -8.50
C LYS A 85 2.07 0.57 -6.99
N LYS A 86 1.03 0.07 -6.32
CA LYS A 86 1.05 -0.17 -4.87
C LYS A 86 1.81 -1.44 -4.54
N ALA A 87 1.64 -2.48 -5.35
CA ALA A 87 2.46 -3.68 -5.26
C ALA A 87 3.95 -3.35 -5.42
N GLU A 88 4.30 -2.55 -6.43
CA GLU A 88 5.68 -2.12 -6.67
C GLU A 88 6.26 -1.31 -5.51
N GLU A 89 5.47 -0.39 -4.94
CA GLU A 89 5.89 0.37 -3.77
C GLU A 89 6.20 -0.55 -2.57
N ASP A 90 5.47 -1.65 -2.41
CA ASP A 90 5.72 -2.66 -1.38
C ASP A 90 6.92 -3.54 -1.67
N ARG A 91 7.18 -3.87 -2.94
CA ARG A 91 8.41 -4.56 -3.34
C ARG A 91 9.64 -3.72 -3.05
N LEU A 92 9.60 -2.41 -3.32
CA LEU A 92 10.68 -1.49 -2.96
C LEU A 92 10.89 -1.43 -1.44
N ARG A 93 9.81 -1.44 -0.64
CA ARG A 93 9.93 -1.57 0.82
C ARG A 93 10.59 -2.89 1.24
N LEU A 94 10.26 -4.00 0.59
CA LEU A 94 10.90 -5.30 0.85
C LEU A 94 12.40 -5.28 0.53
N GLU A 95 12.81 -4.64 -0.57
CA GLU A 95 14.24 -4.45 -0.91
C GLU A 95 14.98 -3.62 0.14
N ILE A 96 14.37 -2.55 0.64
CA ILE A 96 14.90 -1.75 1.74
C ILE A 96 15.05 -2.59 3.01
N ILE A 97 14.03 -3.37 3.36
CA ILE A 97 14.05 -4.24 4.54
C ILE A 97 15.16 -5.29 4.44
N LYS A 98 15.34 -5.90 3.27
CA LYS A 98 16.42 -6.87 3.02
C LYS A 98 17.79 -6.22 3.18
N SER A 99 17.98 -5.01 2.63
CA SER A 99 19.27 -4.30 2.61
C SER A 99 19.64 -3.55 3.90
N ALA A 100 18.73 -3.42 4.87
CA ALA A 100 19.03 -2.70 6.11
C ALA A 100 19.96 -3.51 7.03
N GLU A 101 20.99 -2.94 7.62
CA GLU A 101 21.91 -3.72 8.49
C GLU A 101 21.56 -3.57 9.97
N THR A 102 20.95 -2.46 10.35
CA THR A 102 20.57 -2.14 11.73
C THR A 102 19.13 -1.63 11.83
N HIS A 103 18.58 -1.55 13.05
CA HIS A 103 17.23 -1.00 13.25
C HIS A 103 17.21 0.49 12.89
N THR A 104 18.24 1.24 13.27
CA THR A 104 18.38 2.65 12.90
C THR A 104 18.47 2.83 11.39
N ASP A 105 19.26 1.98 10.71
CA ASP A 105 19.38 2.00 9.25
C ASP A 105 18.05 1.63 8.56
N LEU A 106 17.33 0.63 9.08
CA LEU A 106 16.00 0.27 8.60
C LEU A 106 15.02 1.43 8.73
N SER A 107 14.93 2.04 9.91
CA SER A 107 14.07 3.19 10.17
C SER A 107 14.39 4.36 9.23
N GLN A 108 15.67 4.71 9.09
CA GLN A 108 16.10 5.81 8.24
C GLN A 108 15.79 5.54 6.76
N LYS A 109 16.13 4.36 6.23
CA LYS A 109 15.89 4.02 4.83
C LYS A 109 14.41 3.99 4.48
N LEU A 110 13.56 3.49 5.38
CA LEU A 110 12.11 3.51 5.19
C LEU A 110 11.58 4.95 5.23
N GLU A 111 11.99 5.76 6.20
CA GLU A 111 11.58 7.18 6.28
C GLU A 111 11.97 7.96 5.01
N ASP A 112 13.23 7.79 4.58
CA ASP A 112 13.74 8.37 3.34
C ASP A 112 12.92 7.97 2.12
N PHE A 113 12.52 6.70 2.05
CA PHE A 113 11.68 6.19 0.98
C PHE A 113 10.29 6.82 1.02
N GLU A 114 9.63 6.87 2.18
CA GLU A 114 8.30 7.48 2.32
C GLU A 114 8.31 8.98 1.96
N GLN A 115 9.39 9.71 2.25
CA GLN A 115 9.51 11.12 1.88
C GLN A 115 9.73 11.34 0.38
N LYS A 116 10.36 10.37 -0.31
CA LYS A 116 10.75 10.51 -1.73
C LYS A 116 9.75 9.87 -2.69
N THR A 117 9.08 8.79 -2.29
CA THR A 117 8.16 8.07 -3.17
C THR A 117 6.94 8.92 -3.50
N LYS A 118 6.53 8.88 -4.78
CA LYS A 118 5.30 9.54 -5.27
C LYS A 118 4.35 8.55 -5.95
N LEU A 119 4.71 7.27 -5.98
CA LEU A 119 4.05 6.24 -6.79
C LEU A 119 2.58 6.07 -6.39
N SER A 120 2.29 5.65 -5.16
CA SER A 120 0.92 5.52 -4.67
C SER A 120 0.27 6.86 -4.35
N PHE A 121 1.06 7.88 -3.97
CA PHE A 121 0.54 9.19 -3.62
C PHE A 121 -0.19 9.87 -4.77
N ASN A 122 0.41 9.86 -5.97
CA ASN A 122 -0.22 10.44 -7.16
C ASN A 122 -1.43 9.63 -7.62
N GLU A 123 -1.37 8.29 -7.55
CA GLU A 123 -2.53 7.46 -7.87
C GLU A 123 -3.70 7.69 -6.90
N ASN A 124 -3.43 7.76 -5.59
CA ASN A 124 -4.46 8.04 -4.58
C ASN A 124 -5.05 9.44 -4.76
N LYS A 125 -4.25 10.45 -5.12
CA LYS A 125 -4.74 11.78 -5.48
C LYS A 125 -5.68 11.74 -6.68
N ALA A 126 -5.30 11.01 -7.73
CA ALA A 126 -6.14 10.84 -8.92
C ALA A 126 -7.46 10.14 -8.58
N ILE A 127 -7.41 9.06 -7.78
CA ILE A 127 -8.61 8.34 -7.30
C ILE A 127 -9.53 9.25 -6.48
N ASN A 128 -8.97 10.07 -5.58
CA ASN A 128 -9.77 11.00 -4.77
C ASN A 128 -10.46 12.07 -5.64
N ALA A 129 -9.79 12.55 -6.69
CA ALA A 129 -10.39 13.48 -7.65
C ALA A 129 -11.47 12.80 -8.51
N LEU A 130 -11.25 11.55 -8.91
CA LEU A 130 -12.16 10.78 -9.76
C LEU A 130 -13.57 10.70 -9.20
N GLY A 131 -13.74 10.45 -7.90
CA GLY A 131 -15.08 10.38 -7.29
C GLY A 131 -15.86 11.68 -7.44
N SER A 132 -15.20 12.83 -7.28
CA SER A 132 -15.82 14.14 -7.48
C SER A 132 -16.14 14.43 -8.94
N ILE A 133 -15.28 14.00 -9.87
CA ILE A 133 -15.51 14.09 -11.31
C ILE A 133 -16.75 13.28 -11.70
N MET A 134 -16.81 12.00 -11.30
CA MET A 134 -17.94 11.13 -11.63
C MET A 134 -19.26 11.66 -11.08
N ASN A 135 -19.24 12.18 -9.85
CA ASN A 135 -20.42 12.81 -9.25
C ASN A 135 -20.85 14.06 -10.02
N ALA A 136 -19.90 14.92 -10.41
CA ALA A 136 -20.21 16.11 -11.19
C ALA A 136 -20.80 15.76 -12.57
N ILE A 137 -20.23 14.80 -13.29
CA ILE A 137 -20.76 14.34 -14.60
C ILE A 137 -22.17 13.76 -14.44
N PHE A 138 -22.40 12.97 -13.38
CA PHE A 138 -23.72 12.44 -13.09
C PHE A 138 -24.75 13.56 -12.88
N HIS A 139 -24.41 14.57 -12.06
CA HIS A 139 -25.29 15.71 -11.84
C HIS A 139 -25.54 16.53 -13.11
N LEU A 140 -24.53 16.75 -13.96
CA LEU A 140 -24.72 17.42 -15.25
C LEU A 140 -25.68 16.67 -16.18
N GLN A 141 -25.74 15.34 -16.06
CA GLN A 141 -26.70 14.52 -16.81
C GLN A 141 -28.13 14.58 -16.25
N THR A 142 -28.30 14.85 -14.96
CA THR A 142 -29.61 14.74 -14.27
C THR A 142 -30.24 16.07 -13.90
N ASP A 143 -29.43 17.11 -13.70
CA ASP A 143 -29.89 18.41 -13.24
C ASP A 143 -30.53 19.19 -14.40
N ALA A 144 -31.40 20.14 -14.06
CA ALA A 144 -32.06 20.96 -15.07
C ALA A 144 -31.05 21.90 -15.77
N LYS A 145 -31.10 21.96 -17.10
CA LYS A 145 -30.28 22.87 -17.90
C LYS A 145 -30.55 24.33 -17.53
N GLY A 146 -29.50 25.14 -17.44
CA GLY A 146 -29.51 26.54 -17.02
C GLY A 146 -29.71 26.74 -15.51
N SER A 147 -29.67 25.69 -14.70
CA SER A 147 -29.84 25.80 -13.26
C SER A 147 -28.53 26.19 -12.55
N GLY A 148 -28.63 26.77 -11.37
CA GLY A 148 -27.47 27.02 -10.52
C GLY A 148 -26.78 25.73 -10.01
N ASP A 149 -27.46 24.58 -10.07
CA ASP A 149 -26.87 23.27 -9.78
C ASP A 149 -25.97 22.78 -10.92
N GLU A 150 -26.39 22.98 -12.18
CA GLU A 150 -25.55 22.69 -13.35
C GLU A 150 -24.25 23.51 -13.30
N GLU A 151 -24.35 24.82 -13.03
CA GLU A 151 -23.17 25.70 -12.91
C GLU A 151 -22.21 25.22 -11.80
N ARG A 152 -22.74 24.84 -10.63
CA ARG A 152 -21.94 24.27 -9.54
C ARG A 152 -21.23 22.98 -9.96
N SER A 153 -21.93 22.12 -10.68
CA SER A 153 -21.40 20.85 -11.17
C SER A 153 -20.29 21.05 -12.21
N LEU A 154 -20.43 22.02 -13.13
CA LEU A 154 -19.36 22.41 -14.07
C LEU A 154 -18.12 22.92 -13.34
N VAL A 155 -18.28 23.84 -12.38
CA VAL A 155 -17.16 24.36 -11.58
C VAL A 155 -16.45 23.24 -10.83
N LYS A 156 -17.22 22.35 -10.20
CA LYS A 156 -16.69 21.18 -9.50
C LYS A 156 -15.94 20.25 -10.45
N PHE A 157 -16.51 19.94 -11.62
CA PHE A 157 -15.86 19.12 -12.63
C PHE A 157 -14.49 19.70 -13.00
N HIS A 158 -14.42 20.97 -13.40
CA HIS A 158 -13.16 21.57 -13.84
C HIS A 158 -12.10 21.62 -12.73
N ALA A 159 -12.50 21.92 -11.49
CA ALA A 159 -11.60 21.93 -10.35
C ALA A 159 -10.97 20.55 -10.11
N TYR A 160 -11.79 19.50 -10.05
CA TYR A 160 -11.28 18.15 -9.80
C TYR A 160 -10.62 17.52 -11.02
N TRP A 161 -11.05 17.87 -12.24
CA TRP A 161 -10.37 17.45 -13.47
C TRP A 161 -8.95 17.99 -13.53
N LYS A 162 -8.73 19.25 -13.14
CA LYS A 162 -7.39 19.83 -13.01
C LYS A 162 -6.54 19.04 -12.01
N LEU A 163 -7.07 18.76 -10.82
CA LEU A 163 -6.35 17.97 -9.80
C LEU A 163 -6.02 16.55 -10.30
N MET A 164 -6.93 15.92 -11.05
CA MET A 164 -6.69 14.61 -11.63
C MET A 164 -5.59 14.66 -12.69
N ARG A 165 -5.57 15.68 -13.56
CA ARG A 165 -4.53 15.87 -14.58
C ARG A 165 -3.17 16.22 -13.98
N GLU A 166 -3.12 16.91 -12.85
CA GLU A 166 -1.88 17.16 -12.11
C GLU A 166 -1.31 15.87 -11.51
N ALA A 167 -2.19 14.99 -11.01
CA ALA A 167 -1.80 13.71 -10.41
C ALA A 167 -1.48 12.63 -11.45
N ASP A 168 -2.19 12.62 -12.58
CA ASP A 168 -2.01 11.73 -13.72
C ASP A 168 -2.10 12.52 -15.04
N PRO A 169 -0.97 13.04 -15.56
CA PRO A 169 -0.94 13.85 -16.80
C PRO A 169 -1.45 13.13 -18.05
N HIS A 170 -1.52 11.79 -18.01
CA HIS A 170 -2.00 10.96 -19.10
C HIS A 170 -3.44 10.47 -18.88
N VAL A 171 -4.16 11.00 -17.89
CA VAL A 171 -5.56 10.60 -17.68
C VAL A 171 -6.41 10.94 -18.90
N SER A 172 -7.23 9.98 -19.31
CA SER A 172 -8.27 10.09 -20.32
C SER A 172 -9.48 9.30 -19.86
N TRP A 173 -10.61 9.44 -20.56
CA TRP A 173 -11.79 8.63 -20.31
C TRP A 173 -11.47 7.13 -20.47
N GLU A 174 -10.76 6.79 -21.54
CA GLU A 174 -10.36 5.41 -21.86
C GLU A 174 -9.50 4.83 -20.73
N LYS A 175 -8.60 5.63 -20.15
CA LYS A 175 -7.83 5.22 -18.98
C LYS A 175 -8.69 5.04 -17.74
N ILE A 176 -9.67 5.91 -17.50
CA ILE A 176 -10.59 5.80 -16.35
C ILE A 176 -11.38 4.48 -16.39
N ILE A 177 -11.84 4.06 -17.57
CA ILE A 177 -12.63 2.83 -17.73
C ILE A 177 -11.78 1.56 -17.78
N SER A 178 -10.56 1.64 -18.34
CA SER A 178 -9.70 0.45 -18.54
C SER A 178 -8.70 0.20 -17.40
N TYR A 179 -8.30 1.26 -16.67
CA TYR A 179 -7.37 1.12 -15.57
C TYR A 179 -8.12 0.68 -14.30
N LYS A 180 -7.88 -0.57 -13.88
CA LYS A 180 -8.62 -1.21 -12.79
C LYS A 180 -8.67 -0.41 -11.48
N PRO A 181 -7.57 0.22 -11.01
CA PRO A 181 -7.60 1.06 -9.81
C PRO A 181 -8.56 2.25 -9.89
N TYR A 182 -8.86 2.75 -11.11
CA TYR A 182 -9.88 3.78 -11.34
C TYR A 182 -11.25 3.13 -11.48
N ARG A 183 -11.38 2.10 -12.31
CA ARG A 183 -12.65 1.42 -12.60
C ARG A 183 -13.33 0.85 -11.34
N ASP A 184 -12.56 0.26 -10.43
CA ASP A 184 -13.05 -0.32 -9.17
C ASP A 184 -13.66 0.72 -8.21
N ARG A 185 -13.34 2.00 -8.42
CA ARG A 185 -13.87 3.12 -7.60
C ARG A 185 -15.15 3.70 -8.18
N ILE A 186 -15.55 3.25 -9.36
CA ILE A 186 -16.71 3.76 -10.07
C ILE A 186 -17.87 2.79 -9.91
N ILE A 187 -18.91 3.24 -9.22
CA ILE A 187 -20.10 2.44 -8.91
C ILE A 187 -21.03 2.24 -10.12
N PHE A 188 -20.77 2.93 -11.23
CA PHE A 188 -21.60 2.87 -12.44
C PHE A 188 -21.28 1.63 -13.28
N THR A 189 -22.32 1.07 -13.88
CA THR A 189 -22.23 0.01 -14.90
C THR A 189 -21.67 0.54 -16.21
N ASP A 190 -21.22 -0.36 -17.10
CA ASP A 190 -20.64 0.06 -18.39
C ASP A 190 -21.65 0.77 -19.30
N GLU A 191 -22.93 0.39 -19.21
CA GLU A 191 -24.03 1.07 -19.92
C GLU A 191 -24.21 2.51 -19.42
N GLN A 192 -24.22 2.70 -18.09
CA GLN A 192 -24.29 4.03 -17.49
C GLN A 192 -23.04 4.86 -17.83
N LEU A 193 -21.87 4.24 -17.85
CA LEU A 193 -20.63 4.90 -18.25
C LEU A 193 -20.67 5.38 -19.70
N THR A 194 -21.28 4.63 -20.62
CA THR A 194 -21.45 5.08 -22.02
C THR A 194 -22.27 6.37 -22.11
N VAL A 195 -23.25 6.57 -21.23
CA VAL A 195 -24.01 7.82 -21.14
C VAL A 195 -23.14 8.94 -20.57
N LEU A 196 -22.48 8.68 -19.44
CA LEU A 196 -21.62 9.65 -18.76
C LEU A 196 -20.40 10.07 -19.60
N GLU A 197 -19.92 9.19 -20.48
CA GLU A 197 -18.85 9.49 -21.42
C GLU A 197 -19.21 10.67 -22.33
N LYS A 198 -20.46 10.72 -22.82
CA LYS A 198 -20.90 11.80 -23.70
C LYS A 198 -20.82 13.14 -22.98
N VAL A 199 -21.33 13.18 -21.75
CA VAL A 199 -21.27 14.37 -20.88
C VAL A 199 -19.83 14.74 -20.59
N PHE A 200 -18.99 13.77 -20.22
CA PHE A 200 -17.55 14.01 -20.00
C PHE A 200 -16.89 14.69 -21.21
N ARG A 201 -17.12 14.15 -22.42
CA ARG A 201 -16.56 14.69 -23.66
C ARG A 201 -17.11 16.09 -23.96
N GLU A 202 -18.40 16.32 -23.77
CA GLU A 202 -19.02 17.64 -23.96
C GLU A 202 -18.41 18.69 -23.03
N VAL A 203 -18.19 18.36 -21.75
CA VAL A 203 -17.55 19.29 -20.79
C VAL A 203 -16.08 19.51 -21.14
N CYS A 204 -15.33 18.46 -21.47
CA CYS A 204 -13.91 18.58 -21.83
C CYS A 204 -13.68 19.37 -23.13
N ASP A 205 -14.55 19.22 -24.13
CA ASP A 205 -14.47 19.94 -25.40
C ASP A 205 -15.04 21.36 -25.34
N GLY A 206 -15.57 21.78 -24.18
CA GLY A 206 -16.19 23.10 -24.00
C GLY A 206 -17.52 23.26 -24.74
N ARG A 207 -18.23 22.15 -25.01
CA ARG A 207 -19.50 22.09 -25.75
C ARG A 207 -20.74 21.95 -24.86
N HIS A 208 -20.54 21.92 -23.54
CA HIS A 208 -21.64 21.96 -22.58
C HIS A 208 -22.15 23.41 -22.48
N SER A 209 -23.18 23.71 -23.28
CA SER A 209 -23.85 25.02 -23.38
C SER A 209 -25.36 24.86 -23.43
#